data_AF-A0A7Z9IC73-F1
#
_entry.id   AF-A0A7Z9IC73-F1
#
_cell.length_a   1.000
_cell.length_b   1.000
_cell.length_c   1.000
_cell.angle_alpha   90.00
_cell.angle_beta   90.00
_cell.angle_gamma   90.00
#
_symmetry.space_group_name_H-M   'P 1'
#
loop_
_entity.id
_entity.type
_entity.pdbx_description
1 polymer ?
#
loop_
_entity_poly.entity_id
_entity_poly.type
_entity_poly.pdbx_seq_one_letter_code
_entity_poly.pdbx_strand_id
1 'polypeptide(L)'
;MTSEIPLKAILEKYPDFIPLPFLVRPYRSASASPKDIVTVDQLPSRFFFGDLIDEEFRKDENGWEAIYQDIEGNGGAIITYKNNGPKGRPSLYITNEWRGIEHSFCMVAPETFDELAYQASQAYAEGWDENAAERLCSRYNLEYLPNQPESYALCGIYDGFLRALAVPLPVHMLRKAYGCHIELQEDKKIHTGISSTIHLCPSIVNYVVGKNSEELSNPSHLFLRTIQQLGRPPLSQPIEESMNDGTSVITVQRDHYLLVVVFTLRDMDRIVEVMHSRGLIGDRDQRLTNDDYPHAPEYAAVIVQSGLETKSIQYNYFDEEQRRRTYYHQFSKLRRIDQIEQSEGIDPKPLIAQAEAATDEMFKCFLDVMKKG
;
A
#
# COMPACT_ATOMS: atom_id res chain seq x y z
N MET A 1 39.33 -27.86 6.89
CA MET A 1 38.03 -28.13 6.23
C MET A 1 37.15 -26.92 6.46
N THR A 2 37.22 -25.96 5.55
CA THR A 2 36.41 -24.74 5.54
C THR A 2 35.00 -25.12 5.11
N SER A 3 34.04 -25.12 6.03
CA SER A 3 32.63 -25.18 5.64
C SER A 3 32.26 -23.85 5.00
N GLU A 4 32.57 -23.69 3.71
CA GLU A 4 31.84 -22.79 2.84
C GLU A 4 30.41 -23.34 2.83
N ILE A 5 29.57 -22.89 3.76
CA ILE A 5 28.17 -22.76 3.41
C ILE A 5 28.20 -21.67 2.34
N PRO A 6 27.96 -21.98 1.05
CA PRO A 6 28.04 -20.96 0.02
C PRO A 6 27.01 -19.91 0.39
N LEU A 7 27.37 -18.63 0.43
CA LEU A 7 26.45 -17.53 0.72
C LEU A 7 25.11 -17.70 -0.02
N LYS A 8 25.18 -18.22 -1.25
CA LYS A 8 24.04 -18.66 -2.06
C LYS A 8 23.05 -19.58 -1.33
N ALA A 9 23.51 -20.63 -0.66
CA ALA A 9 22.66 -21.55 0.08
C ALA A 9 21.95 -20.90 1.27
N ILE A 10 22.56 -19.88 1.89
CA ILE A 10 21.90 -19.08 2.95
C ILE A 10 20.85 -18.18 2.32
N LEU A 11 21.17 -17.52 1.21
CA LEU A 11 20.23 -16.63 0.51
C LEU A 11 18.98 -17.36 0.00
N GLU A 12 19.12 -18.61 -0.42
CA GLU A 12 18.02 -19.50 -0.84
C GLU A 12 17.08 -19.90 0.31
N LYS A 13 17.50 -19.71 1.58
CA LYS A 13 16.64 -19.99 2.75
C LYS A 13 15.61 -18.90 3.02
N TYR A 14 15.73 -17.71 2.45
CA TYR A 14 14.77 -16.65 2.71
C TYR A 14 13.51 -16.90 1.88
N PRO A 15 12.32 -16.97 2.51
CA PRO A 15 11.08 -17.10 1.75
C PRO A 15 10.90 -15.87 0.88
N ASP A 16 10.55 -16.09 -0.38
CA ASP A 16 10.35 -15.00 -1.33
C ASP A 16 8.95 -14.38 -1.23
N PHE A 17 8.02 -15.10 -0.59
CA PHE A 17 6.63 -14.72 -0.33
C PHE A 17 6.19 -15.20 1.05
N ILE A 18 5.51 -14.33 1.79
CA ILE A 18 4.85 -14.65 3.06
C ILE A 18 3.40 -14.14 2.97
N PRO A 19 2.40 -15.03 2.93
CA PRO A 19 1.00 -14.64 2.85
C PRO A 19 0.52 -14.11 4.20
N LEU A 20 -0.29 -13.06 4.21
CA LEU A 20 -1.01 -12.63 5.40
C LEU A 20 -2.50 -12.90 5.20
N PRO A 21 -3.25 -13.30 6.25
CA PRO A 21 -4.67 -13.61 6.13
C PRO A 21 -5.46 -12.41 5.60
N PHE A 22 -6.38 -12.64 4.66
CA PHE A 22 -7.30 -11.60 4.20
C PHE A 22 -8.21 -11.17 5.35
N LEU A 23 -8.28 -9.86 5.60
CA LEU A 23 -9.13 -9.30 6.64
C LEU A 23 -10.51 -9.06 6.04
N VAL A 24 -11.46 -9.94 6.34
CA VAL A 24 -12.85 -9.80 5.88
C VAL A 24 -13.58 -8.79 6.77
N ARG A 25 -14.35 -7.90 6.15
CA ARG A 25 -15.35 -7.06 6.81
C ARG A 25 -16.72 -7.34 6.19
N PRO A 26 -17.59 -8.14 6.84
CA PRO A 26 -18.90 -8.46 6.29
C PRO A 26 -19.73 -7.19 6.07
N TYR A 27 -20.47 -7.18 4.98
CA TYR A 27 -21.45 -6.15 4.64
C TYR A 27 -22.68 -6.80 3.99
N ARG A 28 -23.81 -6.10 3.99
CA ARG A 28 -25.03 -6.51 3.27
C ARG A 28 -24.94 -6.00 1.83
N SER A 29 -24.90 -6.89 0.85
CA SER A 29 -25.03 -6.51 -0.56
C SER A 29 -26.47 -6.07 -0.90
N ALA A 30 -26.64 -5.36 -2.00
CA ALA A 30 -27.97 -5.03 -2.51
C ALA A 30 -28.78 -6.30 -2.81
N SER A 31 -30.05 -6.32 -2.45
CA SER A 31 -30.95 -7.46 -2.71
C SER A 31 -31.95 -7.21 -3.84
N ALA A 32 -31.93 -6.02 -4.44
CA ALA A 32 -32.77 -5.64 -5.58
C ALA A 32 -32.02 -4.74 -6.55
N SER A 33 -32.53 -4.62 -7.77
CA SER A 33 -32.03 -3.67 -8.76
C SER A 33 -32.29 -2.22 -8.31
N PRO A 34 -31.52 -1.23 -8.80
CA PRO A 34 -31.79 0.17 -8.50
C PRO A 34 -33.24 0.61 -8.79
N LYS A 35 -33.89 0.08 -9.83
CA LYS A 35 -35.28 0.43 -10.17
C LYS A 35 -36.33 -0.20 -9.25
N ASP A 36 -35.99 -1.33 -8.62
CA ASP A 36 -36.93 -2.14 -7.82
C ASP A 36 -36.79 -1.88 -6.31
N ILE A 37 -36.01 -0.88 -5.90
CA ILE A 37 -35.89 -0.50 -4.49
C ILE A 37 -37.21 0.08 -3.98
N VAL A 38 -37.77 -0.56 -2.97
CA VAL A 38 -38.97 -0.20 -2.22
C VAL A 38 -38.65 0.13 -0.77
N THR A 39 -37.72 -0.60 -0.16
CA THR A 39 -37.32 -0.46 1.25
C THR A 39 -35.82 -0.32 1.39
N VAL A 40 -35.38 0.36 2.46
CA VAL A 40 -33.96 0.57 2.78
C VAL A 40 -33.16 -0.72 2.89
N ASP A 41 -33.77 -1.82 3.36
CA ASP A 41 -33.10 -3.12 3.50
C ASP A 41 -32.65 -3.76 2.18
N GLN A 42 -33.15 -3.27 1.05
CA GLN A 42 -32.74 -3.74 -0.28
C GLN A 42 -31.48 -3.07 -0.80
N LEU A 43 -31.04 -1.97 -0.15
CA LEU A 43 -29.81 -1.26 -0.47
C LEU A 43 -28.60 -1.96 0.17
N PRO A 44 -27.41 -1.83 -0.44
CA PRO A 44 -26.20 -2.30 0.20
C PRO A 44 -25.99 -1.52 1.51
N SER A 45 -25.47 -2.17 2.56
CA SER A 45 -25.21 -1.48 3.84
C SER A 45 -24.05 -0.49 3.76
N ARG A 46 -23.32 -0.49 2.65
CA ARG A 46 -22.17 0.38 2.37
C ARG A 46 -22.22 0.81 0.93
N PHE A 47 -21.75 2.02 0.67
CA PHE A 47 -21.52 2.50 -0.68
C PHE A 47 -20.56 3.68 -0.59
N PHE A 48 -19.43 3.59 -1.30
CA PHE A 48 -18.41 4.62 -1.50
C PHE A 48 -18.17 5.51 -0.27
N PHE A 49 -17.11 5.19 0.47
CA PHE A 49 -16.66 5.94 1.66
C PHE A 49 -17.59 5.90 2.88
N GLY A 50 -18.81 5.37 2.81
CA GLY A 50 -19.75 5.42 3.93
C GLY A 50 -20.57 4.15 4.19
N ASP A 51 -21.16 4.11 5.38
CA ASP A 51 -22.19 3.15 5.79
C ASP A 51 -23.57 3.80 5.58
N LEU A 52 -24.59 2.99 5.23
CA LEU A 52 -25.95 3.45 4.97
C LEU A 52 -26.59 4.07 6.23
N ILE A 53 -27.23 5.23 6.09
CA ILE A 53 -28.05 5.86 7.13
C ILE A 53 -29.52 5.50 6.87
N ASP A 54 -30.02 4.52 7.62
CA ASP A 54 -31.35 3.94 7.36
C ASP A 54 -32.48 4.97 7.52
N GLU A 55 -32.35 5.88 8.49
CA GLU A 55 -33.37 6.88 8.82
C GLU A 55 -33.53 7.98 7.75
N GLU A 56 -32.52 8.16 6.90
CA GLU A 56 -32.51 9.18 5.85
C GLU A 56 -32.96 8.62 4.49
N PHE A 57 -33.29 7.32 4.40
CA PHE A 57 -33.84 6.75 3.18
C PHE A 57 -35.21 7.37 2.86
N ARG A 58 -35.35 7.85 1.62
CA ARG A 58 -36.59 8.47 1.13
C ARG A 58 -37.02 7.79 -0.16
N LYS A 59 -38.31 7.53 -0.29
CA LYS A 59 -38.93 7.01 -1.51
C LYS A 59 -40.23 7.74 -1.77
N ASP A 60 -40.43 8.12 -3.02
CA ASP A 60 -41.66 8.71 -3.51
C ASP A 60 -42.03 8.16 -4.90
N GLU A 61 -43.00 8.79 -5.56
CA GLU A 61 -43.42 8.44 -6.92
C GLU A 61 -42.36 8.74 -7.99
N ASN A 62 -41.38 9.61 -7.69
CA ASN A 62 -40.35 10.04 -8.61
C ASN A 62 -39.06 9.22 -8.49
N GLY A 63 -38.89 8.47 -7.39
CA GLY A 63 -37.78 7.54 -7.21
C GLY A 63 -37.42 7.33 -5.75
N TRP A 64 -36.13 7.26 -5.45
CA TRP A 64 -35.62 7.10 -4.09
C TRP A 64 -34.28 7.80 -3.89
N GLU A 65 -33.95 8.08 -2.64
CA GLU A 65 -32.69 8.68 -2.20
C GLU A 65 -32.15 7.91 -0.99
N ALA A 66 -30.84 7.71 -0.97
CA ALA A 66 -30.12 7.08 0.13
C ALA A 66 -28.84 7.85 0.42
N ILE A 67 -28.51 7.96 1.71
CA ILE A 67 -27.31 8.63 2.20
C ILE A 67 -26.40 7.59 2.85
N TYR A 68 -25.13 7.64 2.48
CA TYR A 68 -24.05 6.87 3.07
C TYR A 68 -23.06 7.84 3.69
N GLN A 69 -22.63 7.58 4.92
CA GLN A 69 -21.71 8.46 5.62
C GLN A 69 -20.66 7.66 6.37
N ASP A 70 -19.42 8.15 6.35
CA ASP A 70 -18.38 7.65 7.22
C ASP A 70 -18.65 8.08 8.66
N ILE A 71 -18.47 7.19 9.63
CA ILE A 71 -18.75 7.49 11.05
C ILE A 71 -17.85 8.59 11.61
N GLU A 72 -16.65 8.74 11.05
CA GLU A 72 -15.73 9.82 11.43
C GLU A 72 -15.96 11.11 10.62
N GLY A 73 -16.96 11.13 9.72
CA GLY A 73 -17.31 12.29 8.90
C GLY A 73 -16.27 12.59 7.82
N ASN A 74 -15.42 11.62 7.47
CA ASN A 74 -14.33 11.82 6.52
C ASN A 74 -14.78 11.71 5.06
N GLY A 75 -16.03 11.32 4.81
CA GLY A 75 -16.60 11.20 3.48
C GLY A 75 -17.96 10.52 3.51
N GLY A 76 -18.49 10.26 2.32
CA GLY A 76 -19.78 9.62 2.13
C GLY A 76 -20.26 9.69 0.69
N ALA A 77 -21.49 9.25 0.48
CA ALA A 77 -22.16 9.29 -0.80
C ALA A 77 -23.65 9.57 -0.64
N ILE A 78 -24.21 10.37 -1.53
CA ILE A 78 -25.66 10.52 -1.71
C ILE A 78 -26.00 9.91 -3.05
N ILE A 79 -26.93 8.96 -3.06
CA ILE A 79 -27.43 8.32 -4.27
C ILE A 79 -28.91 8.66 -4.42
N THR A 80 -29.25 9.32 -5.52
CA THR A 80 -30.64 9.64 -5.87
C THR A 80 -31.00 8.94 -7.17
N TYR A 81 -31.94 8.00 -7.11
CA TYR A 81 -32.57 7.39 -8.28
C TYR A 81 -33.81 8.17 -8.69
N LYS A 82 -33.93 8.45 -9.99
CA LYS A 82 -35.12 9.08 -10.57
C LYS A 82 -35.71 8.23 -11.69
N ASN A 83 -37.02 7.97 -11.61
CA ASN A 83 -37.80 7.28 -12.63
C ASN A 83 -37.71 7.98 -14.00
N ASN A 84 -37.75 9.32 -13.99
CA ASN A 84 -37.72 10.16 -15.20
C ASN A 84 -36.56 11.16 -15.14
N GLY A 85 -35.34 10.69 -15.44
CA GLY A 85 -34.14 11.50 -15.58
C GLY A 85 -33.96 12.14 -16.97
N PRO A 86 -32.73 12.54 -17.35
CA PRO A 86 -32.47 13.20 -18.63
C PRO A 86 -32.95 12.36 -19.81
N LYS A 87 -33.68 13.01 -20.73
CA LYS A 87 -34.33 12.36 -21.89
C LYS A 87 -35.40 11.31 -21.53
N GLY A 88 -36.00 11.42 -20.34
CA GLY A 88 -37.12 10.55 -19.91
C GLY A 88 -36.68 9.12 -19.58
N ARG A 89 -35.41 8.92 -19.21
CA ARG A 89 -34.86 7.60 -18.84
C ARG A 89 -34.60 7.54 -17.34
N PRO A 90 -34.81 6.37 -16.69
CA PRO A 90 -34.38 6.17 -15.33
C PRO A 90 -32.90 6.50 -15.17
N SER A 91 -32.55 7.28 -14.14
CA SER A 91 -31.21 7.81 -13.96
C SER A 91 -30.80 7.81 -12.49
N LEU A 92 -29.51 7.67 -12.24
CA LEU A 92 -28.89 7.82 -10.94
C LEU A 92 -28.05 9.10 -10.92
N TYR A 93 -28.20 9.86 -9.85
CA TYR A 93 -27.36 10.99 -9.49
C TYR A 93 -26.57 10.57 -8.27
N ILE A 94 -25.25 10.63 -8.34
CA ILE A 94 -24.37 10.28 -7.24
C ILE A 94 -23.50 11.47 -6.93
N THR A 95 -23.48 11.86 -5.66
CA THR A 95 -22.51 12.81 -5.11
C THR A 95 -21.68 12.08 -4.08
N ASN A 96 -20.39 11.93 -4.35
CA ASN A 96 -19.43 11.39 -3.40
C ASN A 96 -18.65 12.55 -2.77
N GLU A 97 -18.35 12.46 -1.49
CA GLU A 97 -17.42 13.36 -0.82
C GLU A 97 -16.35 12.52 -0.15
N TRP A 98 -15.09 12.96 -0.29
CA TRP A 98 -14.01 12.43 0.53
C TRP A 98 -13.11 13.57 0.97
N ARG A 99 -12.95 13.69 2.29
CA ARG A 99 -12.11 14.69 2.97
C ARG A 99 -12.41 16.12 2.47
N GLY A 100 -13.70 16.47 2.37
CA GLY A 100 -14.17 17.80 1.95
C GLY A 100 -14.10 18.08 0.45
N ILE A 101 -13.69 17.10 -0.37
CA ILE A 101 -13.67 17.22 -1.84
C ILE A 101 -14.84 16.43 -2.40
N GLU A 102 -15.79 17.16 -2.96
CA GLU A 102 -17.01 16.63 -3.58
C GLU A 102 -16.78 16.27 -5.06
N HIS A 103 -17.43 15.19 -5.50
CA HIS A 103 -17.55 14.83 -6.90
C HIS A 103 -18.94 14.27 -7.19
N SER A 104 -19.63 14.92 -8.13
CA SER A 104 -20.96 14.51 -8.58
C SER A 104 -20.96 14.05 -10.02
N PHE A 105 -21.72 12.99 -10.30
CA PHE A 105 -21.98 12.52 -11.65
C PHE A 105 -23.40 11.97 -11.80
N CYS A 106 -23.83 11.85 -13.04
CA CYS A 106 -25.14 11.31 -13.40
C CYS A 106 -24.97 10.24 -14.48
N MET A 107 -25.75 9.18 -14.39
CA MET A 107 -25.78 8.11 -15.38
C MET A 107 -27.19 7.58 -15.59
N VAL A 108 -27.40 6.91 -16.74
CA VAL A 108 -28.59 6.08 -16.91
C VAL A 108 -28.52 4.97 -15.87
N ALA A 109 -29.62 4.71 -15.19
CA ALA A 109 -29.63 3.72 -14.12
C ALA A 109 -29.28 2.33 -14.68
N PRO A 110 -28.27 1.64 -14.11
CA PRO A 110 -27.92 0.28 -14.50
C PRO A 110 -28.95 -0.72 -13.96
N GLU A 111 -28.87 -1.97 -14.43
CA GLU A 111 -29.77 -3.03 -14.00
C GLU A 111 -29.35 -3.61 -12.64
N THR A 112 -28.06 -3.50 -12.30
CA THR A 112 -27.53 -4.01 -11.03
C THR A 112 -26.69 -2.97 -10.29
N PHE A 113 -26.56 -3.16 -8.98
CA PHE A 113 -25.68 -2.37 -8.14
C PHE A 113 -24.19 -2.66 -8.40
N ASP A 114 -23.84 -3.84 -8.92
CA ASP A 114 -22.46 -4.15 -9.34
C ASP A 114 -22.06 -3.36 -10.59
N GLU A 115 -22.96 -3.25 -11.57
CA GLU A 115 -22.79 -2.36 -12.72
C GLU A 115 -22.67 -0.89 -12.28
N LEU A 116 -23.46 -0.47 -11.28
CA LEU A 116 -23.34 0.84 -10.68
C LEU A 116 -21.95 1.06 -10.08
N ALA A 117 -21.48 0.14 -9.26
CA ALA A 117 -20.16 0.23 -8.62
C ALA A 117 -19.03 0.28 -9.66
N TYR A 118 -19.14 -0.51 -10.74
CA TYR A 118 -18.18 -0.49 -11.85
C TYR A 118 -18.18 0.85 -12.61
N GLN A 119 -19.35 1.45 -12.86
CA GLN A 119 -19.40 2.75 -13.53
C GLN A 119 -18.93 3.87 -12.60
N ALA A 120 -19.33 3.83 -11.32
CA ALA A 120 -18.89 4.77 -10.30
C ALA A 120 -17.36 4.71 -10.07
N SER A 121 -16.71 3.56 -10.29
CA SER A 121 -15.25 3.46 -10.23
C SER A 121 -14.52 4.23 -11.33
N GLN A 122 -15.21 4.72 -12.35
CA GLN A 122 -14.63 5.59 -13.37
C GLN A 122 -14.73 7.08 -12.97
N ALA A 123 -15.54 7.40 -11.96
CA ALA A 123 -15.80 8.75 -11.49
C ALA A 123 -14.87 9.12 -10.32
N TYR A 124 -13.56 9.05 -10.57
CA TYR A 124 -12.54 9.46 -9.59
C TYR A 124 -12.40 10.98 -9.59
N ALA A 125 -12.49 11.62 -8.42
CA ALA A 125 -12.41 13.08 -8.34
C ALA A 125 -10.97 13.58 -8.54
N GLU A 126 -10.85 14.69 -9.28
CA GLU A 126 -9.64 15.50 -9.27
C GLU A 126 -9.41 16.06 -7.86
N GLY A 127 -8.15 16.07 -7.41
CA GLY A 127 -7.77 16.59 -6.09
C GLY A 127 -7.81 15.59 -4.92
N TRP A 128 -8.48 14.44 -5.02
CA TRP A 128 -8.43 13.43 -3.94
C TRP A 128 -7.00 12.94 -3.66
N ASP A 129 -6.23 12.66 -4.70
CA ASP A 129 -4.84 12.22 -4.53
C ASP A 129 -3.94 13.32 -3.99
N GLU A 130 -4.12 14.57 -4.43
CA GLU A 130 -3.35 15.71 -3.96
C GLU A 130 -3.61 15.96 -2.47
N ASN A 131 -4.87 15.93 -2.05
CA ASN A 131 -5.27 16.05 -0.65
C ASN A 131 -4.73 14.90 0.21
N ALA A 132 -4.74 13.67 -0.31
CA ALA A 132 -4.14 12.52 0.35
C ALA A 132 -2.62 12.70 0.54
N ALA A 133 -1.93 13.09 -0.54
CA ALA A 133 -0.49 13.29 -0.54
C ALA A 133 -0.08 14.40 0.43
N GLU A 134 -0.73 15.57 0.37
CA GLU A 134 -0.43 16.69 1.26
C GLU A 134 -0.59 16.30 2.73
N ARG A 135 -1.68 15.62 3.08
CA ARG A 135 -1.97 15.21 4.46
C ARG A 135 -1.03 14.13 4.99
N LEU A 136 -0.72 13.12 4.18
CA LEU A 136 0.06 11.95 4.62
C LEU A 136 1.57 12.20 4.52
N CYS A 137 2.05 12.72 3.39
CA CYS A 137 3.48 12.94 3.15
C CYS A 137 4.06 14.09 3.98
N SER A 138 3.21 15.01 4.49
CA SER A 138 3.66 16.04 5.45
C SER A 138 3.92 15.49 6.85
N ARG A 139 3.38 14.33 7.20
CA ARG A 139 3.45 13.76 8.56
C ARG A 139 4.34 12.53 8.64
N TYR A 140 4.29 11.69 7.61
CA TYR A 140 4.93 10.39 7.62
C TYR A 140 6.04 10.31 6.58
N ASN A 141 7.02 9.43 6.80
CA ASN A 141 8.03 9.06 5.81
C ASN A 141 7.36 8.23 4.71
N LEU A 142 6.66 8.91 3.81
CA LEU A 142 5.77 8.35 2.83
C LEU A 142 5.89 9.12 1.51
N GLU A 143 5.81 8.38 0.42
CA GLU A 143 5.64 8.88 -0.93
C GLU A 143 4.26 8.54 -1.47
N TYR A 144 3.68 9.43 -2.28
CA TYR A 144 2.37 9.22 -2.87
C TYR A 144 2.48 9.31 -4.39
N LEU A 145 2.16 8.22 -5.08
CA LEU A 145 2.03 8.20 -6.53
C LEU A 145 0.55 8.38 -6.88
N PRO A 146 0.16 9.52 -7.46
CA PRO A 146 -1.23 9.77 -7.82
C PRO A 146 -1.74 8.78 -8.88
N ASN A 147 -3.06 8.65 -8.94
CA ASN A 147 -3.77 7.89 -9.96
C ASN A 147 -3.30 8.32 -11.35
N GLN A 148 -2.93 7.34 -12.18
CA GLN A 148 -2.45 7.63 -13.53
C GLN A 148 -3.65 7.62 -14.47
N PRO A 149 -3.92 8.68 -15.26
CA PRO A 149 -5.12 8.77 -16.12
C PRO A 149 -5.29 7.58 -17.07
N GLU A 150 -4.18 6.97 -17.50
CA GLU A 150 -4.18 5.81 -18.40
C GLU A 150 -4.33 4.45 -17.68
N SER A 151 -4.47 4.46 -16.35
CA SER A 151 -4.66 3.26 -15.53
C SER A 151 -6.05 3.23 -14.89
N TYR A 152 -6.75 2.11 -15.05
CA TYR A 152 -8.07 1.90 -14.43
C TYR A 152 -7.96 1.87 -12.90
N ALA A 153 -8.72 2.72 -12.22
CA ALA A 153 -8.86 2.67 -10.77
C ALA A 153 -9.60 1.38 -10.39
N LEU A 154 -8.93 0.49 -9.64
CA LEU A 154 -9.61 -0.64 -9.03
C LEU A 154 -10.51 -0.15 -7.90
N CYS A 155 -11.70 -0.69 -7.82
CA CYS A 155 -12.70 -0.37 -6.82
C CYS A 155 -13.14 -1.65 -6.14
N GLY A 156 -13.14 -1.66 -4.81
CA GLY A 156 -13.82 -2.69 -4.04
C GLY A 156 -15.32 -2.47 -4.22
N ILE A 157 -16.05 -3.50 -4.65
CA ILE A 157 -17.49 -3.37 -4.88
C ILE A 157 -18.14 -2.79 -3.62
N TYR A 158 -18.82 -1.66 -3.78
CA TYR A 158 -19.42 -0.84 -2.73
C TYR A 158 -18.47 -0.15 -1.75
N ASP A 159 -17.29 -0.67 -1.48
CA ASP A 159 -16.37 -0.08 -0.50
C ASP A 159 -15.56 1.12 -1.06
N GLY A 160 -15.50 1.27 -2.38
CA GLY A 160 -14.88 2.42 -3.06
C GLY A 160 -13.46 2.14 -3.59
N PHE A 161 -12.72 3.21 -3.88
CA PHE A 161 -11.45 3.13 -4.61
C PHE A 161 -10.35 2.47 -3.78
N LEU A 162 -9.64 1.52 -4.39
CA LEU A 162 -8.55 0.78 -3.77
C LEU A 162 -7.21 1.51 -3.94
N ARG A 163 -6.39 1.40 -2.91
CA ARG A 163 -4.99 1.81 -2.85
C ARG A 163 -4.14 0.64 -2.38
N ALA A 164 -2.87 0.68 -2.76
CA ALA A 164 -1.85 -0.21 -2.24
C ALA A 164 -0.77 0.61 -1.55
N LEU A 165 -0.40 0.21 -0.33
CA LEU A 165 0.73 0.76 0.42
C LEU A 165 1.85 -0.27 0.42
N ALA A 166 2.99 0.13 -0.13
CA ALA A 166 4.23 -0.63 -0.13
C ALA A 166 5.15 -0.12 0.99
N VAL A 167 5.45 -0.95 1.98
CA VAL A 167 6.29 -0.62 3.13
C VAL A 167 7.56 -1.45 3.09
N PRO A 168 8.75 -0.82 2.91
CA PRO A 168 10.03 -1.52 3.04
C PRO A 168 10.23 -2.06 4.45
N LEU A 169 10.65 -3.32 4.57
CA LEU A 169 10.85 -4.02 5.83
C LEU A 169 12.21 -4.71 5.86
N PRO A 170 13.02 -4.40 6.88
CA PRO A 170 14.06 -5.29 7.37
C PRO A 170 13.51 -6.65 7.81
N VAL A 171 14.35 -7.69 7.79
CA VAL A 171 13.96 -9.02 8.28
C VAL A 171 13.49 -8.97 9.75
N HIS A 172 14.18 -8.21 10.60
CA HIS A 172 13.84 -8.09 12.02
C HIS A 172 12.46 -7.43 12.28
N MET A 173 11.86 -6.81 11.26
CA MET A 173 10.55 -6.17 11.35
C MET A 173 9.40 -7.07 10.90
N LEU A 174 9.66 -8.23 10.29
CA LEU A 174 8.63 -9.13 9.76
C LEU A 174 7.60 -9.55 10.81
N ARG A 175 8.08 -9.94 12.00
CA ARG A 175 7.22 -10.34 13.11
C ARG A 175 6.36 -9.18 13.61
N LYS A 176 6.91 -7.96 13.61
CA LYS A 176 6.19 -6.75 13.99
C LYS A 176 5.14 -6.37 12.95
N ALA A 177 5.45 -6.52 11.67
CA ALA A 177 4.50 -6.34 10.56
C ALA A 177 3.34 -7.33 10.65
N TYR A 178 3.61 -8.60 10.95
CA TYR A 178 2.55 -9.58 11.22
C TYR A 178 1.70 -9.20 12.44
N GLY A 179 2.32 -8.77 13.54
CA GLY A 179 1.59 -8.26 14.71
C GLY A 179 0.68 -7.08 14.35
N CYS A 180 1.20 -6.11 13.61
CA CYS A 180 0.43 -4.97 13.09
C CYS A 180 -0.76 -5.43 12.23
N HIS A 181 -0.58 -6.45 11.39
CA HIS A 181 -1.66 -7.02 10.57
C HIS A 181 -2.80 -7.61 11.42
N ILE A 182 -2.47 -8.30 12.51
CA ILE A 182 -3.47 -8.83 13.46
C ILE A 182 -4.19 -7.68 14.16
N GLU A 183 -3.50 -6.58 14.49
CA GLU A 183 -4.16 -5.42 15.09
C GLU A 183 -5.13 -4.72 14.13
N LEU A 184 -4.78 -4.61 12.85
CA LEU A 184 -5.70 -4.12 11.82
C LEU A 184 -6.95 -5.02 11.73
N GLN A 185 -6.83 -6.32 11.99
CA GLN A 185 -7.98 -7.23 12.04
C GLN A 185 -8.93 -6.89 13.20
N GLU A 186 -8.38 -6.53 14.35
CA GLU A 186 -9.14 -6.21 15.57
C GLU A 186 -9.64 -4.75 15.60
N ASP A 187 -9.10 -3.89 14.73
CA ASP A 187 -9.48 -2.49 14.66
C ASP A 187 -10.88 -2.29 14.06
N LYS A 188 -11.80 -1.90 14.94
CA LYS A 188 -13.20 -1.62 14.60
C LYS A 188 -13.40 -0.33 13.80
N LYS A 189 -12.39 0.54 13.72
CA LYS A 189 -12.40 1.73 12.88
C LYS A 189 -12.02 1.46 11.44
N ILE A 190 -11.61 0.21 11.12
CA ILE A 190 -11.39 -0.23 9.75
C ILE A 190 -12.66 -0.90 9.28
N HIS A 191 -13.32 -0.28 8.31
CA HIS A 191 -14.65 -0.70 7.88
C HIS A 191 -14.58 -1.67 6.70
N THR A 192 -13.54 -1.62 5.87
CA THR A 192 -13.45 -2.38 4.61
C THR A 192 -12.46 -3.53 4.70
N GLY A 193 -12.53 -4.44 3.72
CA GLY A 193 -11.60 -5.56 3.66
C GLY A 193 -10.16 -5.11 3.38
N ILE A 194 -9.19 -5.81 3.95
CA ILE A 194 -7.75 -5.55 3.71
C ILE A 194 -7.09 -6.82 3.21
N SER A 195 -6.35 -6.70 2.10
CA SER A 195 -5.43 -7.74 1.64
C SER A 195 -4.01 -7.33 1.96
N SER A 196 -3.19 -8.26 2.45
CA SER A 196 -1.79 -7.97 2.77
C SER A 196 -0.89 -9.12 2.41
N THR A 197 0.31 -8.81 1.95
CA THR A 197 1.30 -9.80 1.56
C THR A 197 2.71 -9.25 1.80
N ILE A 198 3.67 -10.12 2.08
CA ILE A 198 5.07 -9.72 2.22
C ILE A 198 5.89 -10.42 1.15
N HIS A 199 6.72 -9.66 0.45
CA HIS A 199 7.47 -10.10 -0.72
C HIS A 199 8.95 -9.78 -0.56
N LEU A 200 9.83 -10.73 -0.86
CA LEU A 200 11.22 -10.37 -1.10
C LEU A 200 11.32 -9.61 -2.44
N CYS A 201 11.82 -8.38 -2.39
CA CYS A 201 11.84 -7.45 -3.51
C CYS A 201 13.24 -6.82 -3.69
N PRO A 202 13.78 -6.77 -4.93
CA PRO A 202 14.97 -6.02 -5.23
C PRO A 202 14.67 -4.51 -5.31
N SER A 203 15.66 -3.71 -4.93
CA SER A 203 15.66 -2.26 -5.06
C SER A 203 17.06 -1.73 -5.30
N ILE A 204 17.15 -0.51 -5.80
CA ILE A 204 18.41 0.20 -5.99
C ILE A 204 18.35 1.50 -5.21
N VAL A 205 19.41 1.80 -4.46
CA VAL A 205 19.57 3.10 -3.79
C VAL A 205 20.85 3.74 -4.30
N ASN A 206 20.75 4.96 -4.82
CA ASN A 206 21.90 5.77 -5.20
C ASN A 206 22.14 6.82 -4.11
N TYR A 207 23.33 6.81 -3.51
CA TYR A 207 23.78 7.79 -2.53
C TYR A 207 24.65 8.82 -3.24
N VAL A 208 24.21 10.07 -3.32
CA VAL A 208 24.98 11.14 -3.96
C VAL A 208 26.22 11.47 -3.13
N VAL A 209 27.39 11.43 -3.77
CA VAL A 209 28.68 11.69 -3.13
C VAL A 209 28.74 13.14 -2.64
N GLY A 210 29.22 13.33 -1.41
CA GLY A 210 29.33 14.65 -0.78
C GLY A 210 28.04 15.22 -0.21
N LYS A 211 26.91 14.51 -0.33
CA LYS A 211 25.61 14.93 0.21
C LYS A 211 25.08 14.08 1.37
N ASN A 212 25.71 12.94 1.64
CA ASN A 212 25.31 12.02 2.69
C ASN A 212 26.29 12.08 3.88
N SER A 213 25.93 11.46 5.00
CA SER A 213 26.84 11.28 6.13
C SER A 213 28.11 10.51 5.71
N GLU A 214 29.20 10.67 6.48
CA GLU A 214 30.50 10.06 6.17
C GLU A 214 30.40 8.52 6.07
N GLU A 215 29.59 7.91 6.93
CA GLU A 215 29.33 6.46 6.92
C GLU A 215 28.69 5.98 5.62
N LEU A 216 27.85 6.81 4.99
CA LEU A 216 27.16 6.51 3.74
C LEU A 216 27.97 6.91 2.50
N SER A 217 29.14 7.50 2.68
CA SER A 217 30.02 7.94 1.60
C SER A 217 31.13 6.92 1.28
N ASN A 218 31.10 5.74 1.92
CA ASN A 218 32.08 4.68 1.70
C ASN A 218 31.37 3.37 1.25
N PRO A 219 31.75 2.80 0.09
CA PRO A 219 31.12 1.57 -0.42
C PRO A 219 31.17 0.37 0.54
N SER A 220 32.28 0.19 1.26
CA SER A 220 32.43 -0.92 2.22
C SER A 220 31.57 -0.70 3.46
N HIS A 221 31.46 0.54 3.95
CA HIS A 221 30.55 0.86 5.05
C HIS A 221 29.08 0.67 4.64
N LEU A 222 28.70 1.09 3.43
CA LEU A 222 27.36 0.86 2.88
C LEU A 222 27.03 -0.63 2.75
N PHE A 223 27.99 -1.47 2.36
CA PHE A 223 27.81 -2.91 2.31
C PHE A 223 27.45 -3.47 3.70
N LEU A 224 28.25 -3.12 4.72
CA LEU A 224 28.04 -3.54 6.10
C LEU A 224 26.72 -3.01 6.68
N ARG A 225 26.45 -1.72 6.46
CA ARG A 225 25.22 -1.06 6.90
C ARG A 225 23.99 -1.72 6.30
N THR A 226 24.03 -2.08 5.02
CA THR A 226 22.92 -2.78 4.36
C THR A 226 22.62 -4.10 5.05
N ILE A 227 23.65 -4.88 5.38
CA ILE A 227 23.50 -6.13 6.14
C ILE A 227 22.86 -5.86 7.50
N GLN A 228 23.38 -4.88 8.25
CA GLN A 228 22.91 -4.54 9.59
C GLN A 228 21.45 -4.07 9.59
N GLN A 229 21.10 -3.19 8.66
CA GLN A 229 19.77 -2.58 8.58
C GLN A 229 18.73 -3.54 8.04
N LEU A 230 19.04 -4.30 6.98
CA LEU A 230 18.05 -5.15 6.30
C LEU A 230 18.04 -6.60 6.79
N GLY A 231 19.12 -7.07 7.40
CA GLY A 231 19.33 -8.50 7.67
C GLY A 231 19.72 -9.31 6.43
N ARG A 232 20.08 -8.65 5.32
CA ARG A 232 20.52 -9.29 4.07
C ARG A 232 21.67 -8.51 3.43
N PRO A 233 22.63 -9.19 2.80
CA PRO A 233 23.68 -8.51 2.05
C PRO A 233 23.13 -7.85 0.78
N PRO A 234 23.78 -6.76 0.31
CA PRO A 234 23.62 -6.30 -1.06
C PRO A 234 23.82 -7.43 -2.09
N LEU A 235 23.20 -7.29 -3.25
CA LEU A 235 23.34 -8.23 -4.38
C LEU A 235 24.77 -8.24 -4.94
N SER A 236 25.47 -7.12 -4.81
CA SER A 236 26.87 -6.93 -5.19
C SER A 236 27.53 -5.89 -4.29
N GLN A 237 28.86 -5.80 -4.33
CA GLN A 237 29.56 -4.67 -3.71
C GLN A 237 28.98 -3.35 -4.24
N PRO A 238 28.71 -2.35 -3.37
CA PRO A 238 28.34 -1.02 -3.82
C PRO A 238 29.43 -0.45 -4.73
N ILE A 239 29.01 0.20 -5.81
CA ILE A 239 29.91 0.74 -6.82
C ILE A 239 29.75 2.25 -6.91
N GLU A 240 30.85 2.93 -7.14
CA GLU A 240 30.82 4.36 -7.47
C GLU A 240 30.59 4.51 -8.97
N GLU A 241 29.60 5.31 -9.34
CA GLU A 241 29.18 5.55 -10.71
C GLU A 241 29.09 7.05 -10.98
N SER A 242 29.48 7.48 -12.18
CA SER A 242 29.25 8.85 -12.65
C SER A 242 28.03 8.87 -13.56
N MET A 243 27.09 9.73 -13.23
CA MET A 243 25.87 9.99 -14.00
C MET A 243 26.17 10.93 -15.18
N ASN A 244 25.26 10.98 -16.17
CA ASN A 244 25.44 11.79 -17.38
C ASN A 244 25.53 13.29 -17.13
N ASP A 245 25.00 13.77 -16.00
CA ASP A 245 25.06 15.16 -15.55
C ASP A 245 26.36 15.49 -14.79
N GLY A 246 27.28 14.54 -14.67
CA GLY A 246 28.53 14.65 -13.90
C GLY A 246 28.37 14.35 -12.41
N THR A 247 27.16 14.07 -11.92
CA THR A 247 26.92 13.69 -10.52
C THR A 247 27.56 12.33 -10.25
N SER A 248 28.35 12.23 -9.18
CA SER A 248 28.89 10.94 -8.71
C SER A 248 27.99 10.36 -7.62
N VAL A 249 27.69 9.07 -7.73
CA VAL A 249 26.83 8.34 -6.80
C VAL A 249 27.47 7.02 -6.39
N ILE A 250 27.19 6.56 -5.17
CA ILE A 250 27.45 5.19 -4.76
C ILE A 250 26.14 4.42 -4.87
N THR A 251 26.14 3.37 -5.69
CA THR A 251 24.95 2.58 -6.00
C THR A 251 24.95 1.28 -5.20
N VAL A 252 23.87 1.06 -4.46
CA VAL A 252 23.62 -0.17 -3.70
C VAL A 252 22.44 -0.90 -4.34
N GLN A 253 22.69 -2.11 -4.86
CA GLN A 253 21.64 -3.03 -5.27
C GLN A 253 21.35 -4.00 -4.12
N ARG A 254 20.11 -4.06 -3.65
CA ARG A 254 19.76 -4.79 -2.42
C ARG A 254 18.39 -5.46 -2.50
N ASP A 255 18.25 -6.57 -1.78
CA ASP A 255 16.95 -7.17 -1.49
C ASP A 255 16.48 -6.79 -0.09
N HIS A 256 15.20 -6.53 0.04
CA HIS A 256 14.51 -6.41 1.33
C HIS A 256 13.10 -6.97 1.22
N TYR A 257 12.43 -7.14 2.35
CA TYR A 257 11.02 -7.50 2.33
C TYR A 257 10.18 -6.25 2.09
N LEU A 258 9.14 -6.38 1.29
CA LEU A 258 8.17 -5.32 1.04
C LEU A 258 6.81 -5.84 1.51
N LEU A 259 6.25 -5.20 2.53
CA LEU A 259 4.85 -5.41 2.90
C LEU A 259 3.99 -4.60 1.94
N VAL A 260 3.05 -5.27 1.27
CA VAL A 260 2.08 -4.66 0.37
C VAL A 260 0.70 -4.85 0.99
N VAL A 261 0.03 -3.73 1.29
CA VAL A 261 -1.31 -3.71 1.90
C VAL A 261 -2.27 -3.01 0.95
N VAL A 262 -3.31 -3.72 0.53
CA VAL A 262 -4.38 -3.21 -0.33
C VAL A 262 -5.60 -2.92 0.54
N PHE A 263 -6.13 -1.69 0.42
CA PHE A 263 -7.23 -1.16 1.23
C PHE A 263 -8.02 -0.11 0.44
N THR A 264 -9.16 0.31 0.95
CA THR A 264 -9.93 1.41 0.35
C THR A 264 -9.48 2.77 0.85
N LEU A 265 -9.65 3.81 0.02
CA LEU A 265 -9.39 5.19 0.39
C LEU A 265 -10.10 5.62 1.70
N ARG A 266 -11.24 5.00 2.04
CA ARG A 266 -11.95 5.21 3.29
C ARG A 266 -11.07 4.95 4.52
N ASP A 267 -10.35 3.82 4.53
CA ASP A 267 -9.58 3.36 5.69
C ASP A 267 -8.09 3.80 5.66
N MET A 268 -7.67 4.52 4.61
CA MET A 268 -6.26 4.84 4.35
C MET A 268 -5.54 5.51 5.53
N ASP A 269 -6.13 6.58 6.07
CA ASP A 269 -5.49 7.35 7.15
C ASP A 269 -5.29 6.47 8.39
N ARG A 270 -6.30 5.67 8.73
CA ARG A 270 -6.25 4.78 9.89
C ARG A 270 -5.18 3.69 9.73
N ILE A 271 -5.07 3.12 8.53
CA ILE A 271 -4.05 2.10 8.23
C ILE A 271 -2.64 2.69 8.35
N VAL A 272 -2.40 3.87 7.76
CA VAL A 272 -1.10 4.55 7.86
C VAL A 272 -0.78 4.90 9.31
N GLU A 273 -1.74 5.40 10.07
CA GLU A 273 -1.59 5.71 11.51
C GLU A 273 -1.20 4.48 12.33
N VAL A 274 -1.88 3.34 12.13
CA VAL A 274 -1.57 2.11 12.85
C VAL A 274 -0.16 1.64 12.50
N MET A 275 0.22 1.63 11.21
CA MET A 275 1.57 1.23 10.79
C MET A 275 2.67 2.16 11.33
N HIS A 276 2.43 3.47 11.32
CA HIS A 276 3.33 4.46 11.92
C HIS A 276 3.47 4.24 13.43
N SER A 277 2.36 4.04 14.15
CA SER A 277 2.40 3.78 15.61
C SER A 277 3.18 2.52 15.99
N ARG A 278 3.29 1.56 15.05
CA ARG A 278 4.10 0.35 15.19
C ARG A 278 5.53 0.50 14.67
N GLY A 279 5.92 1.69 14.22
CA GLY A 279 7.26 1.98 13.71
C GLY A 279 7.58 1.22 12.42
N LEU A 280 6.56 0.91 11.61
CA LEU A 280 6.75 0.39 10.26
C LEU A 280 6.94 1.53 9.24
N ILE A 281 6.36 2.69 9.55
CA ILE A 281 6.50 3.94 8.80
C ILE A 281 7.12 4.96 9.73
N GLY A 282 8.14 5.68 9.26
CA GLY A 282 8.81 6.72 10.05
C GLY A 282 8.09 8.06 10.05
N ASP A 283 8.56 8.97 10.88
CA ASP A 283 8.17 10.39 10.84
C ASP A 283 8.80 11.11 9.66
N ARG A 284 8.05 12.03 9.05
CA ARG A 284 8.55 12.91 7.98
C ARG A 284 9.74 13.74 8.42
N ASP A 285 9.64 14.38 9.58
CA ASP A 285 10.63 15.35 10.06
C ASP A 285 12.00 14.73 10.38
N GLN A 286 12.04 13.43 10.63
CA GLN A 286 13.29 12.71 10.92
C GLN A 286 14.02 12.27 9.65
N ARG A 287 13.38 12.33 8.48
CA ARG A 287 13.90 11.77 7.23
C ARG A 287 15.25 12.37 6.79
N LEU A 288 15.50 13.63 7.12
CA LEU A 288 16.74 14.29 6.73
C LEU A 288 17.87 14.10 7.74
N THR A 289 17.53 13.84 9.00
CA THR A 289 18.48 13.78 10.12
C THR A 289 18.74 12.37 10.63
N ASN A 290 17.93 11.40 10.25
CA ASN A 290 18.01 10.02 10.69
C ASN A 290 18.18 9.08 9.50
N ASP A 291 19.36 8.48 9.40
CA ASP A 291 19.74 7.57 8.32
C ASP A 291 19.34 6.11 8.59
N ASP A 292 18.60 5.85 9.67
CA ASP A 292 18.15 4.52 10.07
C ASP A 292 16.69 4.25 9.72
N TYR A 293 16.35 2.97 9.63
CA TYR A 293 14.96 2.53 9.53
C TYR A 293 14.14 2.96 10.77
N PRO A 294 12.87 3.39 10.63
CA PRO A 294 12.08 3.56 9.41
C PRO A 294 12.13 4.98 8.80
N HIS A 295 13.03 5.84 9.28
CA HIS A 295 13.02 7.27 8.98
C HIS A 295 13.79 7.63 7.71
N ALA A 296 14.86 6.90 7.40
CA ALA A 296 15.70 7.23 6.25
C ALA A 296 14.87 7.28 4.95
N PRO A 297 15.21 8.17 4.00
CA PRO A 297 14.45 8.34 2.78
C PRO A 297 14.24 7.04 1.99
N GLU A 298 15.24 6.17 1.95
CA GLU A 298 15.18 4.90 1.22
C GLU A 298 14.24 3.85 1.83
N TYR A 299 13.68 4.13 3.01
CA TYR A 299 12.67 3.33 3.68
C TYR A 299 11.28 3.97 3.63
N ALA A 300 11.10 5.07 2.89
CA ALA A 300 9.79 5.67 2.73
C ALA A 300 8.78 4.66 2.20
N ALA A 301 7.63 4.57 2.87
CA ALA A 301 6.52 3.78 2.35
C ALA A 301 5.94 4.48 1.11
N VAL A 302 5.31 3.73 0.20
CA VAL A 302 4.77 4.29 -1.05
C VAL A 302 3.31 3.91 -1.17
N ILE A 303 2.43 4.91 -1.28
CA ILE A 303 1.04 4.70 -1.68
C ILE A 303 0.94 4.81 -3.20
N VAL A 304 0.31 3.80 -3.80
CA VAL A 304 -0.03 3.76 -5.22
C VAL A 304 -1.48 3.35 -5.41
N GLN A 305 -2.00 3.60 -6.61
CA GLN A 305 -3.24 2.98 -7.08
C GLN A 305 -3.12 1.45 -7.07
N SER A 306 -4.12 0.76 -6.50
CA SER A 306 -4.13 -0.71 -6.49
C SER A 306 -4.10 -1.28 -7.91
N GLY A 307 -3.37 -2.38 -8.09
CA GLY A 307 -3.00 -2.97 -9.36
C GLY A 307 -1.66 -2.49 -9.90
N LEU A 308 -1.25 -1.24 -9.65
CA LEU A 308 0.05 -0.72 -10.10
C LEU A 308 1.22 -1.39 -9.36
N GLU A 309 1.02 -1.82 -8.12
CA GLU A 309 2.05 -2.53 -7.35
C GLU A 309 2.53 -3.81 -8.04
N THR A 310 1.70 -4.41 -8.90
CA THR A 310 2.03 -5.62 -9.66
C THR A 310 2.61 -5.37 -11.05
N LYS A 311 2.62 -4.12 -11.51
CA LYS A 311 3.15 -3.73 -12.82
C LYS A 311 4.62 -3.32 -12.72
N SER A 312 5.32 -3.38 -13.85
CA SER A 312 6.65 -2.78 -13.99
C SER A 312 6.52 -1.26 -14.10
N ILE A 313 6.48 -0.59 -12.96
CA ILE A 313 6.28 0.86 -12.87
C ILE A 313 7.59 1.66 -12.91
N GLN A 314 8.74 1.00 -12.74
CA GLN A 314 10.06 1.64 -12.70
C GLN A 314 10.08 2.87 -11.77
N TYR A 315 9.38 2.73 -10.64
CA TYR A 315 9.14 3.81 -9.71
C TYR A 315 10.45 4.26 -9.09
N ASN A 316 10.68 5.56 -9.08
CA ASN A 316 11.82 6.14 -8.40
C ASN A 316 11.50 7.52 -7.87
N TYR A 317 12.11 7.85 -6.74
CA TYR A 317 11.96 9.13 -6.08
C TYR A 317 13.32 9.57 -5.53
N PHE A 318 13.47 10.88 -5.39
CA PHE A 318 14.57 11.50 -4.67
C PHE A 318 14.05 12.00 -3.33
N ASP A 319 14.92 12.05 -2.33
CA ASP A 319 14.65 12.89 -1.17
C ASP A 319 14.71 14.39 -1.54
N GLU A 320 14.22 15.23 -0.63
CA GLU A 320 14.00 16.66 -0.84
C GLU A 320 15.31 17.41 -1.11
N GLU A 321 16.40 16.92 -0.52
CA GLU A 321 17.75 17.49 -0.66
C GLU A 321 18.54 16.84 -1.80
N GLN A 322 17.91 15.91 -2.52
CA GLN A 322 18.50 15.08 -3.57
C GLN A 322 19.80 14.41 -3.11
N ARG A 323 19.83 13.89 -1.87
CA ARG A 323 20.96 13.14 -1.33
C ARG A 323 20.87 11.67 -1.72
N ARG A 324 19.66 11.14 -1.84
CA ARG A 324 19.38 9.76 -2.21
C ARG A 324 18.32 9.68 -3.29
N ARG A 325 18.49 8.68 -4.15
CA ARG A 325 17.47 8.19 -5.06
C ARG A 325 17.16 6.75 -4.74
N THR A 326 15.89 6.41 -4.62
CA THR A 326 15.45 5.03 -4.46
C THR A 326 14.70 4.61 -5.71
N TYR A 327 14.97 3.39 -6.20
CA TYR A 327 14.35 2.82 -7.38
C TYR A 327 13.78 1.43 -7.09
N TYR A 328 12.54 1.22 -7.52
CA TYR A 328 11.83 -0.04 -7.56
C TYR A 328 11.40 -0.35 -8.99
N HIS A 329 11.76 -1.55 -9.48
CA HIS A 329 11.26 -1.99 -10.77
C HIS A 329 9.74 -2.26 -10.73
N GLN A 330 9.29 -2.89 -9.65
CA GLN A 330 7.91 -3.26 -9.31
C GLN A 330 7.84 -3.48 -7.79
N PHE A 331 6.66 -3.45 -7.19
CA PHE A 331 6.49 -3.71 -5.75
C PHE A 331 6.10 -5.17 -5.45
N SER A 332 5.35 -5.80 -6.33
CA SER A 332 4.88 -7.18 -6.23
C SER A 332 4.91 -7.84 -7.61
N LYS A 333 4.82 -9.17 -7.65
CA LYS A 333 4.75 -9.96 -8.90
C LYS A 333 3.32 -10.47 -9.08
N LEU A 334 2.75 -10.29 -10.28
CA LEU A 334 1.39 -10.77 -10.60
C LEU A 334 1.19 -12.26 -10.31
N ARG A 335 2.18 -13.12 -10.63
CA ARG A 335 2.16 -14.56 -10.31
C ARG A 335 1.97 -14.90 -8.83
N ARG A 336 2.23 -13.94 -7.93
CA ARG A 336 2.02 -14.10 -6.50
C ARG A 336 0.58 -13.83 -6.08
N ILE A 337 -0.26 -13.24 -6.94
CA ILE A 337 -1.72 -13.18 -6.72
C ILE A 337 -2.32 -14.59 -6.80
N ASP A 338 -1.93 -15.41 -7.78
CA ASP A 338 -2.35 -16.82 -7.85
C ASP A 338 -1.91 -17.60 -6.60
N GLN A 339 -0.78 -17.21 -6.00
CA GLN A 339 -0.30 -17.77 -4.75
C GLN A 339 -1.12 -17.30 -3.54
N ILE A 340 -1.77 -16.12 -3.57
CA ILE A 340 -2.67 -15.67 -2.50
C ILE A 340 -3.82 -16.66 -2.35
N GLU A 341 -4.50 -17.00 -3.45
CA GLU A 341 -5.59 -17.99 -3.44
C GLU A 341 -5.11 -19.37 -2.95
N GLN A 342 -3.94 -19.81 -3.41
CA GLN A 342 -3.34 -21.09 -2.99
C GLN A 342 -2.79 -21.07 -1.55
N SER A 343 -2.66 -19.89 -0.96
CA SER A 343 -2.09 -19.68 0.38
C SER A 343 -3.14 -19.48 1.47
N GLU A 344 -4.42 -19.60 1.13
CA GLU A 344 -5.48 -19.52 2.12
C GLU A 344 -5.25 -20.57 3.23
N GLY A 345 -5.17 -20.09 4.48
CA GLY A 345 -4.90 -20.94 5.65
C GLY A 345 -3.42 -21.25 5.93
N ILE A 346 -2.46 -20.74 5.15
CA ILE A 346 -1.04 -20.85 5.50
C ILE A 346 -0.73 -19.94 6.69
N ASP A 347 -0.14 -20.50 7.75
CA ASP A 347 0.40 -19.71 8.87
C ASP A 347 1.69 -19.00 8.42
N PRO A 348 1.80 -17.66 8.48
CA PRO A 348 3.02 -16.94 8.14
C PRO A 348 4.17 -17.12 9.14
N LYS A 349 3.89 -17.52 10.39
CA LYS A 349 4.90 -17.56 11.46
C LYS A 349 6.11 -18.45 11.14
N PRO A 350 5.97 -19.67 10.58
CA PRO A 350 7.11 -20.49 10.21
C PRO A 350 8.00 -19.85 9.14
N LEU A 351 7.40 -19.14 8.16
CA LEU A 351 8.15 -18.44 7.12
C LEU A 351 8.91 -17.23 7.68
N ILE A 352 8.28 -16.47 8.60
CA ILE A 352 8.95 -15.39 9.32
C ILE A 352 10.14 -15.94 10.12
N ALA A 353 9.94 -17.03 10.87
CA ALA A 353 11.01 -17.66 11.63
C ALA A 353 12.14 -18.20 10.73
N GLN A 354 11.81 -18.69 9.54
CA GLN A 354 12.79 -19.11 8.54
C GLN A 354 13.66 -17.93 8.05
N ALA A 355 13.05 -16.77 7.78
CA ALA A 355 13.80 -15.56 7.39
C ALA A 355 14.72 -15.05 8.52
N GLU A 356 14.22 -15.02 9.76
CA GLU A 356 14.98 -14.66 10.95
C GLU A 356 16.19 -15.60 11.14
N ALA A 357 15.98 -16.92 11.06
CA ALA A 357 17.06 -17.91 11.18
C ALA A 357 18.12 -17.79 10.06
N ALA A 358 17.69 -17.50 8.83
CA ALA A 358 18.60 -17.27 7.71
C ALA A 358 19.45 -15.99 7.91
N THR A 359 18.91 -15.00 8.60
CA THR A 359 19.63 -13.76 8.98
C THR A 359 20.70 -14.06 10.02
N ASP A 360 20.38 -14.82 11.06
CA ASP A 360 21.34 -15.24 12.08
C ASP A 360 22.50 -16.06 11.49
N GLU A 361 22.20 -16.97 10.56
CA GLU A 361 23.20 -17.77 9.86
C GLU A 361 24.11 -16.90 8.97
N MET A 362 23.52 -15.93 8.28
CA MET A 362 24.26 -14.96 7.47
C MET A 362 25.21 -14.13 8.33
N PHE A 363 24.75 -13.60 9.47
CA PHE A 363 25.61 -12.84 10.38
C PHE A 363 26.78 -13.67 10.93
N LYS A 364 26.54 -14.94 11.30
CA LYS A 364 27.61 -15.85 11.74
C LYS A 364 28.65 -16.06 10.64
N CYS A 365 28.20 -16.33 9.40
CA CYS A 365 29.08 -16.49 8.26
C CYS A 365 29.93 -15.23 8.03
N PHE A 366 29.32 -14.04 8.13
CA PHE A 366 30.01 -12.77 7.95
C PHE A 366 31.06 -12.51 9.03
N LEU A 367 30.72 -12.73 10.30
CA LEU A 367 31.66 -12.58 11.43
C LEU A 367 32.84 -13.56 11.32
N ASP A 368 32.61 -14.77 10.83
CA ASP A 368 33.69 -15.76 10.64
C ASP A 368 34.64 -15.39 9.51
N VAL A 369 34.16 -14.71 8.46
CA VAL A 369 35.00 -14.14 7.39
C VAL A 369 35.83 -12.98 7.95
N MET A 370 35.21 -12.06 8.69
CA MET A 370 35.91 -10.90 9.27
C MET A 370 36.96 -11.27 10.33
N LYS A 371 36.83 -12.42 11.01
CA LYS A 371 37.85 -12.90 11.96
C LYS A 371 39.06 -13.55 11.29
N LYS A 372 38.94 -13.93 10.01
CA LYS A 372 39.96 -14.67 9.26
C LYS A 372 40.76 -13.80 8.29
N GLY A 373 40.21 -12.66 7.89
CA GLY A 373 40.93 -11.58 7.20
C GLY A 373 41.52 -10.61 8.21
#